data_AF-A0A847CF62-F1
#
_entry.id   AF-A0A847CF62-F1
#
_cell.length_a   1.000
_cell.length_b   1.000
_cell.length_c   1.000
_cell.angle_alpha   90.00
_cell.angle_beta   90.00
_cell.angle_gamma   90.00
#
_symmetry.space_group_name_H-M   'P 1'
#
loop_
_entity.id
_entity.type
_entity.pdbx_description
1 polymer ?
#
loop_
_entity_poly.entity_id
_entity_poly.type
_entity_poly.pdbx_seq_one_letter_code
_entity_poly.pdbx_strand_id
1 'polypeptide(L)'
;MRLVELLFLLSLIFTSSFFLNKNIVRISNLSKSVENKKSSVINNEFIYKSFINTCKGEMCGSKKGFSSLNEWQVSCRAMFDLDYISWGNADEFMVVNSEKEKLLYGKWFGKSINGEIYCRK
;
A
#
# COMPACT_ATOMS: atom_id res chain seq x y z
N MET A 1 22.24 -2.42 56.83
CA MET A 1 22.37 -1.56 55.64
C MET A 1 22.48 -2.37 54.35
N ARG A 2 23.35 -3.40 54.26
CA ARG A 2 23.56 -4.20 53.02
C ARG A 2 22.30 -4.79 52.36
N LEU A 3 21.32 -5.25 53.15
CA LEU A 3 20.07 -5.84 52.60
C LEU A 3 19.18 -4.80 51.90
N VAL A 4 19.11 -3.58 52.47
CA VAL A 4 18.28 -2.49 51.92
C VAL A 4 18.88 -1.97 50.62
N GLU A 5 20.21 -1.84 50.56
CA GLU A 5 20.94 -1.50 49.34
C GLU A 5 20.74 -2.55 48.24
N LEU A 6 20.76 -3.84 48.60
CA LEU A 6 20.51 -4.94 47.66
C LEU A 6 19.08 -4.91 47.09
N LEU A 7 18.08 -4.68 47.95
CA LEU A 7 16.67 -4.56 47.55
C LEU A 7 16.44 -3.34 46.64
N PHE A 8 17.11 -2.23 46.93
CA PHE A 8 17.02 -1.02 46.11
C PHE A 8 17.61 -1.26 44.71
N LEU A 9 18.79 -1.88 44.61
CA LEU A 9 19.42 -2.23 43.34
C LEU A 9 18.56 -3.19 42.51
N LEU A 10 17.98 -4.22 43.15
CA LEU A 10 17.05 -5.14 42.49
C LEU A 10 15.82 -4.43 41.94
N SER A 11 15.25 -3.48 42.68
CA SER A 11 14.10 -2.69 42.22
C SER A 11 14.45 -1.81 41.02
N LEU A 12 15.67 -1.26 40.99
CA LEU A 12 16.19 -0.46 39.88
C LEU A 12 16.40 -1.32 38.62
N ILE A 13 16.94 -2.53 38.77
CA ILE A 13 17.10 -3.49 37.68
C ILE A 13 15.73 -3.94 37.14
N PHE A 14 14.78 -4.22 38.03
CA PHE A 14 13.45 -4.68 37.63
C PHE A 14 12.67 -3.60 36.89
N THR A 15 12.69 -2.37 37.41
CA THR A 15 12.02 -1.22 36.75
C THR A 15 12.66 -0.89 35.42
N SER A 16 13.99 -0.82 35.34
CA SER A 16 14.69 -0.58 34.07
C SER A 16 14.41 -1.67 33.03
N SER A 17 14.41 -2.95 33.44
CA SER A 17 14.04 -4.08 32.56
C SER A 17 12.59 -3.98 32.07
N PHE A 18 11.66 -3.57 32.95
CA PHE A 18 10.26 -3.36 32.58
C PHE A 18 10.10 -2.22 31.55
N PHE A 19 10.79 -1.09 31.75
CA PHE A 19 10.78 0.02 30.79
C PHE A 19 11.41 -0.38 29.45
N LEU A 20 12.51 -1.12 29.46
CA LEU A 20 13.14 -1.62 28.24
C LEU A 20 12.21 -2.56 27.48
N ASN A 21 11.56 -3.51 28.16
CA ASN A 21 10.64 -4.44 27.53
C ASN A 21 9.45 -3.72 26.88
N LYS A 22 8.84 -2.76 27.58
CA LYS A 22 7.75 -1.95 27.03
C LYS A 22 8.17 -1.19 25.77
N ASN A 23 9.39 -0.65 25.74
CA ASN A 23 9.93 0.05 24.57
C ASN A 23 10.22 -0.91 23.41
N ILE A 24 10.74 -2.11 23.66
CA ILE A 24 10.97 -3.14 22.63
C ILE A 24 9.66 -3.54 21.95
N VAL A 25 8.61 -3.80 22.73
CA VAL A 25 7.28 -4.13 22.19
C VAL A 25 6.73 -2.97 21.35
N ARG A 26 6.89 -1.73 21.81
CA ARG A 26 6.47 -0.54 21.07
C ARG A 26 7.22 -0.39 19.73
N ILE A 27 8.53 -0.60 19.73
CA ILE A 27 9.37 -0.56 18.52
C ILE A 27 8.96 -1.68 17.55
N SER A 28 8.70 -2.89 18.05
CA SER A 28 8.23 -4.01 17.21
C SER A 28 6.90 -3.68 16.53
N ASN A 29 5.94 -3.12 17.26
CA ASN A 29 4.66 -2.71 16.69
C ASN A 29 4.81 -1.57 15.69
N LEU A 30 5.69 -0.59 15.96
CA LEU A 30 6.00 0.49 15.04
C LEU A 30 6.63 -0.06 13.75
N SER A 31 7.59 -0.98 13.87
CA SER A 31 8.25 -1.63 12.73
C SER A 31 7.24 -2.37 11.85
N LYS A 32 6.33 -3.16 12.44
CA LYS A 32 5.23 -3.79 11.70
C LYS A 32 4.34 -2.77 10.99
N SER A 33 4.00 -1.67 11.66
CA SER A 33 3.20 -0.61 11.04
C SER A 33 3.92 0.07 9.87
N VAL A 34 5.24 0.28 9.97
CA VAL A 34 6.05 0.85 8.90
C VAL A 34 6.11 -0.10 7.71
N GLU A 35 6.33 -1.40 7.94
CA GLU A 35 6.37 -2.40 6.88
C GLU A 35 5.03 -2.50 6.15
N ASN A 36 3.91 -2.50 6.88
CA ASN A 36 2.57 -2.50 6.29
C ASN A 36 2.34 -1.25 5.41
N LYS A 37 2.77 -0.07 5.87
CA LYS A 37 2.68 1.17 5.08
C LYS A 37 3.56 1.12 3.84
N LYS A 38 4.79 0.62 3.98
CA LYS A 38 5.72 0.47 2.85
C LYS A 38 5.17 -0.47 1.79
N SER A 39 4.63 -1.62 2.20
CA SER A 39 3.97 -2.56 1.29
C SER A 39 2.77 -1.92 0.59
N SER A 40 1.93 -1.19 1.32
CA SER A 40 0.80 -0.44 0.74
C SER A 40 1.24 0.56 -0.34
N VAL A 41 2.31 1.32 -0.10
CA VAL A 41 2.87 2.27 -1.08
C VAL A 41 3.40 1.56 -2.33
N ILE A 42 4.18 0.48 -2.15
CA ILE A 42 4.74 -0.29 -3.28
C ILE A 42 3.62 -0.92 -4.12
N ASN A 43 2.58 -1.47 -3.47
CA ASN A 43 1.44 -2.07 -4.16
C ASN A 43 0.67 -1.03 -4.97
N ASN A 44 0.39 0.15 -4.38
CA ASN A 44 -0.25 1.25 -5.09
C ASN A 44 0.61 1.76 -6.26
N GLU A 45 1.93 1.85 -6.08
CA GLU A 45 2.85 2.23 -7.15
C GLU A 45 2.88 1.21 -8.30
N PHE A 46 2.82 -0.09 -7.99
CA PHE A 46 2.74 -1.15 -8.99
C PHE A 46 1.44 -1.08 -9.79
N ILE A 47 0.29 -0.96 -9.09
CA ILE A 47 -1.02 -0.84 -9.73
C ILE A 47 -1.05 0.43 -10.61
N TYR A 48 -0.52 1.56 -10.10
CA TYR A 48 -0.37 2.81 -10.85
C TYR A 48 0.51 2.67 -12.11
N LYS A 49 1.70 2.10 -11.99
CA LYS A 49 2.63 1.94 -13.13
C LYS A 49 2.08 0.98 -14.17
N SER A 50 1.50 -0.14 -13.73
CA SER A 50 0.84 -1.10 -14.63
C SER A 50 -0.36 -0.46 -15.34
N PHE A 51 -1.09 0.44 -14.67
CA PHE A 51 -2.16 1.22 -15.27
C PHE A 51 -1.64 2.16 -16.37
N ILE A 52 -0.59 2.94 -16.12
CA ILE A 52 -0.03 3.87 -17.12
C ILE A 52 0.47 3.12 -18.36
N ASN A 53 1.18 2.02 -18.14
CA ASN A 53 1.74 1.20 -19.22
C ASN A 53 0.64 0.57 -20.06
N THR A 54 -0.45 0.11 -19.42
CA THR A 54 -1.64 -0.37 -20.13
C THR A 54 -2.33 0.76 -20.93
N CYS A 55 -2.44 1.97 -20.36
CA CYS A 55 -3.05 3.13 -21.03
C CYS A 55 -2.27 3.60 -22.26
N LYS A 56 -0.94 3.58 -22.21
CA LYS A 56 -0.06 4.01 -23.30
C LYS A 56 0.08 2.98 -24.43
N GLY A 57 -0.42 1.76 -24.25
CA GLY A 57 -0.12 0.64 -25.16
C GLY A 57 1.36 0.20 -25.11
N GLU A 58 2.17 0.85 -24.27
CA GLU A 58 3.52 0.48 -23.92
C GLU A 58 3.44 -0.67 -22.90
N MET A 59 3.00 -1.84 -23.35
CA MET A 59 3.26 -3.07 -22.60
C MET A 59 4.75 -3.10 -22.29
N CYS A 60 5.09 -3.09 -21.00
CA CYS A 60 6.46 -3.01 -20.49
C CYS A 60 7.44 -3.73 -21.43
N GLY A 61 8.44 -2.99 -21.91
CA GLY A 61 9.45 -3.50 -22.84
C GLY A 61 9.96 -4.88 -22.41
N SER A 62 9.94 -5.81 -23.37
CA SER A 62 10.27 -7.24 -23.25
C SER A 62 9.21 -8.13 -22.55
N LYS A 63 8.28 -8.64 -23.38
CA LYS A 63 7.60 -9.95 -23.23
C LYS A 63 7.33 -10.42 -21.78
N LYS A 64 6.35 -9.81 -21.10
CA LYS A 64 5.52 -10.37 -20.00
C LYS A 64 4.57 -9.28 -19.46
N GLY A 65 3.67 -8.79 -20.31
CA GLY A 65 2.54 -7.95 -19.90
C GLY A 65 1.25 -8.77 -19.83
N PHE A 66 0.22 -8.24 -19.18
CA PHE A 66 -1.12 -8.84 -19.24
C PHE A 66 -1.66 -8.78 -20.66
N SER A 67 -2.24 -9.87 -21.17
CA SER A 67 -2.78 -9.97 -22.53
C SER A 67 -4.09 -9.19 -22.71
N SER A 68 -4.78 -8.85 -21.62
CA SER A 68 -6.01 -8.07 -21.64
C SER A 68 -6.21 -7.32 -20.32
N LEU A 69 -7.08 -6.29 -20.35
CA LEU A 69 -7.53 -5.61 -19.13
C LEU A 69 -8.14 -6.59 -18.12
N ASN A 70 -8.93 -7.55 -18.59
CA ASN A 70 -9.58 -8.52 -17.72
C ASN A 70 -8.53 -9.39 -17.00
N GLU A 71 -7.49 -9.83 -17.71
CA GLU A 71 -6.38 -10.58 -17.09
C GLU A 71 -5.65 -9.73 -16.05
N TRP A 72 -5.41 -8.44 -16.33
CA TRP A 72 -4.84 -7.52 -15.34
C TRP A 72 -5.74 -7.36 -14.12
N GLN A 73 -7.05 -7.15 -14.30
CA GLN A 73 -8.01 -6.99 -13.20
C GLN A 73 -8.05 -8.23 -12.30
N VAL A 74 -8.19 -9.42 -12.89
CA VAL A 74 -8.22 -10.69 -12.16
C VAL A 74 -6.89 -10.91 -11.41
N SER A 75 -5.76 -10.68 -12.08
CA SER A 75 -4.44 -10.88 -11.49
C SER A 75 -4.17 -9.89 -10.35
N CYS A 76 -4.50 -8.61 -10.52
CA CYS A 76 -4.34 -7.61 -9.48
C CYS A 76 -5.28 -7.85 -8.30
N ARG A 77 -6.53 -8.29 -8.53
CA ARG A 77 -7.43 -8.67 -7.43
C ARG A 77 -6.86 -9.81 -6.60
N ALA A 78 -6.38 -10.86 -7.25
CA ALA A 78 -5.79 -12.00 -6.56
C ALA A 78 -4.48 -11.66 -5.85
N MET A 79 -3.57 -10.92 -6.50
CA MET A 79 -2.25 -10.60 -5.96
C MET A 79 -2.30 -9.65 -4.76
N PHE A 80 -3.27 -8.73 -4.74
CA PHE A 80 -3.35 -7.68 -3.73
C PHE A 80 -4.59 -7.75 -2.82
N ASP A 81 -5.36 -8.84 -2.86
CA ASP A 81 -6.62 -9.03 -2.10
C ASP A 81 -7.58 -7.84 -2.26
N LEU A 82 -7.82 -7.45 -3.52
CA LEU A 82 -8.75 -6.35 -3.85
C LEU A 82 -10.16 -6.89 -3.99
N ASP A 83 -11.10 -6.24 -3.31
CA ASP A 83 -12.53 -6.48 -3.50
C ASP A 83 -13.00 -5.94 -4.87
N TYR A 84 -12.30 -4.92 -5.38
CA TYR A 84 -12.62 -4.28 -6.65
C TYR A 84 -11.42 -3.61 -7.30
N ILE A 85 -11.43 -3.67 -8.63
CA ILE A 85 -10.62 -2.82 -9.49
C ILE A 85 -11.36 -2.65 -10.80
N SER A 86 -11.48 -1.42 -11.29
CA SER A 86 -12.12 -1.13 -12.58
C SER A 86 -11.35 -0.09 -13.39
N TRP A 87 -11.65 -0.09 -14.68
CA TRP A 87 -11.28 0.94 -15.63
C TRP A 87 -12.55 1.44 -16.32
N GLY A 88 -12.67 2.76 -16.48
CA GLY A 88 -13.73 3.40 -17.23
C GLY A 88 -13.27 4.70 -17.88
N ASN A 89 -14.09 5.22 -18.81
CA ASN A 89 -13.97 6.61 -19.22
C ASN A 89 -14.40 7.49 -18.05
N ALA A 90 -13.63 8.55 -17.77
CA ALA A 90 -13.93 9.46 -16.66
C ALA A 90 -15.26 10.23 -16.85
N ASP A 91 -15.89 10.12 -18.02
CA ASP A 91 -17.14 10.79 -18.39
C ASP A 91 -18.32 10.44 -17.47
N GLU A 92 -18.30 9.27 -16.81
CA GLU A 92 -19.33 8.88 -15.82
C GLU A 92 -19.13 9.51 -14.42
N PHE A 93 -17.96 10.09 -14.13
CA PHE A 93 -17.60 10.53 -12.78
C PHE A 93 -17.03 11.95 -12.67
N MET A 94 -16.71 12.62 -13.79
CA MET A 94 -16.34 14.03 -13.78
C MET A 94 -16.99 14.81 -14.93
N VAL A 95 -17.56 15.97 -14.59
CA VAL A 95 -17.87 17.04 -15.55
C VAL A 95 -16.55 17.64 -16.03
N VAL A 96 -15.91 17.01 -17.01
CA VAL A 96 -14.73 17.60 -17.67
C VAL A 96 -15.20 18.20 -18.98
N ASN A 97 -15.38 19.52 -18.98
CA ASN A 97 -15.49 20.31 -20.21
C ASN A 97 -14.15 20.25 -20.96
N SER A 98 -13.93 19.20 -21.74
CA SER A 98 -12.85 19.15 -22.72
C SER A 98 -13.28 18.25 -23.88
N GLU A 99 -13.82 18.85 -24.93
CA GLU A 99 -14.24 18.16 -26.16
C GLU A 99 -13.07 17.51 -26.93
N LYS A 100 -11.83 17.53 -26.40
CA LYS A 100 -10.61 17.16 -27.14
C LYS A 100 -9.73 16.09 -26.50
N GLU A 101 -9.85 15.78 -25.21
CA GLU A 101 -8.95 14.82 -24.54
C GLU A 101 -9.75 13.75 -23.78
N LYS A 102 -9.48 12.46 -24.07
CA LYS A 102 -10.11 11.35 -23.35
C LYS A 102 -9.38 11.15 -22.02
N LEU A 103 -10.08 11.37 -20.91
CA LEU A 103 -9.60 11.03 -19.57
C LEU A 103 -9.97 9.58 -19.22
N LEU A 104 -8.95 8.81 -18.84
CA LEU A 104 -9.10 7.47 -18.32
C LEU A 104 -9.05 7.50 -16.80
N TYR A 105 -9.96 6.76 -16.17
CA TYR A 105 -10.06 6.63 -14.73
C TYR A 105 -9.84 5.18 -14.30
N GLY A 106 -8.93 4.97 -13.36
CA GLY A 106 -8.72 3.70 -12.68
C GLY A 106 -9.03 3.83 -11.19
N LYS A 107 -9.76 2.86 -10.64
CA LYS A 107 -10.07 2.80 -9.20
C LYS A 107 -9.89 1.39 -8.69
N TRP A 108 -9.36 1.25 -7.48
CA TRP A 108 -9.30 -0.02 -6.76
C TRP A 108 -9.57 0.16 -5.26
N PHE A 109 -10.14 -0.88 -4.67
CA PHE A 109 -10.31 -0.99 -3.23
C PHE A 109 -10.19 -2.43 -2.75
N GLY A 110 -9.67 -2.58 -1.54
CA GLY A 110 -9.48 -3.84 -0.85
C GLY A 110 -9.26 -3.63 0.64
N LYS A 111 -9.10 -4.72 1.39
CA LYS A 111 -9.02 -4.65 2.87
C LYS A 111 -7.87 -3.80 3.39
N SER A 112 -6.77 -3.73 2.63
CA SER A 112 -5.51 -3.13 3.07
C SER A 112 -5.03 -2.00 2.16
N ILE A 113 -5.56 -1.87 0.94
CA ILE A 113 -5.13 -0.88 -0.04
C ILE A 113 -6.32 -0.34 -0.83
N ASN A 114 -6.32 0.97 -1.05
CA ASN A 114 -7.26 1.68 -1.89
C ASN A 114 -6.49 2.68 -2.74
N GLY A 115 -6.99 3.00 -3.92
CA GLY A 115 -6.39 4.01 -4.77
C GLY A 115 -7.24 4.37 -5.97
N GLU A 116 -6.92 5.54 -6.52
CA GLU A 116 -7.53 6.06 -7.72
C GLU A 116 -6.49 6.79 -8.56
N ILE A 117 -6.65 6.75 -9.88
CA ILE A 117 -5.75 7.39 -10.82
C ILE A 117 -6.53 7.93 -12.02
N TYR A 118 -6.06 9.07 -12.51
CA TYR A 118 -6.54 9.73 -13.72
C TYR A 118 -5.39 9.82 -14.72
N CYS A 119 -5.59 9.38 -15.96
CA CYS A 119 -4.61 9.52 -17.03
C CYS A 119 -5.26 10.17 -18.24
N ARG A 120 -4.56 11.16 -18.80
CA ARG A 120 -4.91 11.76 -20.09
C ARG A 120 -4.38 10.85 -21.19
N LYS A 121 -5.24 10.48 -22.13
CA LYS A 121 -4.86 9.74 -23.33
C LYS A 121 -4.59 10.68 -24.49
#